data_AF-A0A852VP15-F1
#
_entry.id   AF-A0A852VP15-F1
#
_cell.length_a   1.000
_cell.length_b   1.000
_cell.length_c   1.000
_cell.angle_alpha   90.00
_cell.angle_beta   90.00
_cell.angle_gamma   90.00
#
_symmetry.space_group_name_H-M   'P 1'
#
loop_
_entity.id
_entity.type
_entity.pdbx_description
1 polymer ?
#
loop_
_entity_poly.entity_id
_entity_poly.type
_entity_poly.pdbx_seq_one_letter_code
_entity_poly.pdbx_strand_id
1 'polypeptide(L)'
;MRALVVPAAPALLPGLGGAADPLADLRERARALVAETMTKGVTRVVVIGAGESTRTWPTDAPSGTARFTTGRVPEGALPTDVEIGRLLATTGEFAPSAGGELVLQSVAADAHPASCLDLGRSLAADGSDLFVVAADGPATLTEKAPGHLQPEAAPFAEGLARALDEADTTTLATLDPATCDRLWMRGRPALQVLAGAFEHHEVHGELLAEESPFGVQYLLARWA
;
A
#
# COMPACT_ATOMS: atom_id res chain seq x y z
N MET A 1 1.44 -4.57 17.45
CA MET A 1 1.71 -4.02 16.11
C MET A 1 0.72 -4.63 15.14
N ARG A 2 0.11 -3.84 14.27
CA ARG A 2 -0.90 -4.29 13.28
C ARG A 2 -0.52 -3.77 11.90
N ALA A 3 -1.05 -4.38 10.84
CA ALA A 3 -0.91 -3.84 9.49
C ALA A 3 -2.21 -3.89 8.71
N LEU A 4 -2.35 -2.93 7.80
CA LEU A 4 -3.38 -2.92 6.77
C LEU A 4 -2.69 -2.81 5.42
N VAL A 5 -3.05 -3.68 4.48
CA VAL A 5 -2.72 -3.50 3.07
C VAL A 5 -3.95 -2.92 2.40
N VAL A 6 -3.79 -1.77 1.76
CA VAL A 6 -4.86 -1.03 1.08
C VAL A 6 -4.51 -0.85 -0.40
N PRO A 7 -5.49 -0.73 -1.29
CA PRO A 7 -5.20 -0.53 -2.70
C PRO A 7 -4.44 0.78 -2.93
N ALA A 8 -3.56 0.80 -3.92
CA ALA A 8 -2.86 1.99 -4.40
C ALA A 8 -3.54 2.62 -5.63
N ALA A 9 -4.82 2.32 -5.85
CA ALA A 9 -5.60 2.85 -6.97
C ALA A 9 -5.76 4.38 -6.86
N PRO A 10 -5.37 5.17 -7.89
CA PRO A 10 -5.59 6.62 -7.90
C PRO A 10 -7.07 7.02 -7.71
N ALA A 11 -8.00 6.14 -8.07
CA ALA A 11 -9.43 6.32 -7.84
C ALA A 11 -9.82 6.41 -6.34
N LEU A 12 -8.90 6.15 -5.41
CA LEU A 12 -9.11 6.39 -3.98
C LEU A 12 -8.90 7.86 -3.58
N LEU A 13 -8.23 8.66 -4.42
CA LEU A 13 -8.01 10.08 -4.18
C LEU A 13 -9.30 10.90 -4.42
N PRO A 14 -9.60 11.89 -3.57
CA PRO A 14 -10.76 12.76 -3.75
C PRO A 14 -10.77 13.45 -5.11
N GLY A 15 -11.93 13.48 -5.76
CA GLY A 15 -12.12 14.16 -7.04
C GLY A 15 -11.58 13.41 -8.27
N LEU A 16 -11.04 12.19 -8.10
CA LEU A 16 -10.67 11.31 -9.19
C LEU A 16 -11.73 10.19 -9.35
N GLY A 17 -12.41 10.19 -10.49
CA GLY A 17 -13.44 9.21 -10.83
C GLY A 17 -13.95 9.41 -12.25
N GLY A 18 -14.37 8.31 -12.88
CA GLY A 18 -15.06 8.35 -14.19
C GLY A 18 -16.57 8.49 -14.02
N ALA A 19 -17.31 8.46 -15.13
CA ALA A 19 -18.78 8.38 -15.11
C ALA A 19 -19.29 7.09 -14.42
N ALA A 20 -18.46 6.04 -14.39
CA ALA A 20 -18.63 4.87 -13.55
C ALA A 20 -17.51 4.82 -12.51
N ASP A 21 -17.81 4.31 -11.31
CA ASP A 21 -16.87 4.14 -10.21
C ASP A 21 -16.81 2.66 -9.76
N PRO A 22 -16.11 1.79 -10.52
CA PRO A 22 -16.00 0.36 -10.19
C PRO A 22 -15.31 0.07 -8.86
N LEU A 23 -14.65 1.06 -8.24
CA LEU A 23 -13.91 0.91 -6.98
C LEU A 23 -14.61 1.59 -5.80
N ALA A 24 -15.85 2.04 -5.96
CA ALA A 24 -16.60 2.73 -4.90
C ALA A 24 -16.70 1.88 -3.62
N ASP A 25 -17.14 0.63 -3.76
CA ASP A 25 -17.31 -0.29 -2.62
C ASP A 25 -15.96 -0.60 -1.96
N LEU A 26 -14.92 -0.87 -2.75
CA LEU A 26 -13.57 -1.13 -2.24
C LEU A 26 -12.99 0.08 -1.50
N ARG A 27 -13.23 1.31 -2.01
CA ARG A 27 -12.83 2.56 -1.38
C ARG A 27 -13.47 2.72 -0.01
N GLU A 28 -14.78 2.51 0.09
CA GLU A 28 -15.51 2.64 1.35
C GLU A 28 -15.10 1.54 2.35
N ARG A 29 -14.87 0.31 1.89
CA ARG A 29 -14.32 -0.76 2.74
C ARG A 29 -12.94 -0.43 3.28
N ALA A 30 -12.03 0.08 2.44
CA ALA A 30 -10.69 0.49 2.88
C ALA A 30 -10.75 1.61 3.92
N ARG A 31 -11.59 2.63 3.70
CA ARG A 31 -11.83 3.71 4.67
C ARG A 31 -12.38 3.20 5.98
N ALA A 32 -13.40 2.34 5.93
CA ALA A 32 -14.02 1.78 7.12
C ALA A 32 -13.04 0.92 7.93
N LEU A 33 -12.25 0.07 7.26
CA LEU A 33 -11.25 -0.77 7.92
C LEU A 33 -10.16 0.04 8.61
N VAL A 34 -9.65 1.08 7.94
CA VAL A 34 -8.63 1.95 8.55
C VAL A 34 -9.22 2.70 9.74
N ALA A 35 -10.42 3.27 9.62
CA ALA A 35 -11.09 3.94 10.72
C ALA A 35 -11.37 3.00 11.92
N GLU A 36 -11.79 1.76 11.67
CA GLU A 36 -11.99 0.73 12.71
C GLU A 36 -10.68 0.37 13.42
N THR A 37 -9.57 0.30 12.68
CA THR A 37 -8.26 -0.08 13.23
C THR A 37 -7.61 1.06 14.02
N MET A 38 -7.93 2.32 13.66
CA MET A 38 -7.51 3.55 14.35
C MET A 38 -8.27 3.74 15.68
N THR A 39 -8.02 2.83 16.63
CA THR A 39 -8.62 2.84 17.97
C THR A 39 -7.81 3.65 18.98
N LYS A 40 -8.41 3.91 20.15
CA LYS A 40 -7.70 4.48 21.31
C LYS A 40 -6.48 3.62 21.65
N GLY A 41 -5.29 4.22 21.58
CA GLY A 41 -4.01 3.56 21.83
C GLY A 41 -3.10 3.48 20.61
N VAL A 42 -3.60 3.75 19.39
CA VAL A 42 -2.72 3.97 18.24
C VAL A 42 -2.07 5.34 18.38
N THR A 43 -0.77 5.35 18.63
CA THR A 43 0.03 6.56 18.80
C THR A 43 1.07 6.74 17.71
N ARG A 44 1.53 5.67 17.05
CA ARG A 44 2.45 5.75 15.91
C ARG A 44 1.94 4.98 14.70
N VAL A 45 1.69 5.69 13.61
CA VAL A 45 1.21 5.14 12.32
C VAL A 45 2.29 5.33 11.26
N VAL A 46 2.64 4.26 10.56
CA VAL A 46 3.57 4.29 9.44
C VAL A 46 2.83 3.99 8.14
N VAL A 47 2.76 4.98 7.26
CA VAL A 47 2.26 4.83 5.89
C VAL A 47 3.43 4.46 4.98
N ILE A 48 3.27 3.40 4.19
CA ILE A 48 4.26 2.93 3.22
C ILE A 48 3.62 2.89 1.84
N GLY A 49 4.31 3.38 0.82
CA GLY A 49 3.91 3.23 -0.58
C GLY A 49 5.11 3.30 -1.53
N ALA A 50 4.93 2.93 -2.79
CA ALA A 50 5.99 3.08 -3.78
C ALA A 50 6.20 4.57 -4.15
N GLY A 51 7.41 4.91 -4.55
CA GLY A 51 7.77 6.24 -5.05
C GLY A 51 9.06 6.24 -5.87
N GLU A 52 9.48 7.43 -6.29
CA GLU A 52 10.72 7.60 -7.09
C GLU A 52 11.99 7.35 -6.26
N SER A 53 11.93 7.54 -4.94
CA SER A 53 13.06 7.33 -4.04
C SER A 53 12.59 6.80 -2.69
N THR A 54 13.50 6.10 -2.00
CA THR A 54 13.28 5.66 -0.62
C THR A 54 13.56 6.83 0.32
N ARG A 55 12.52 7.38 0.95
CA ARG A 55 12.66 8.50 1.90
C ARG A 55 11.43 8.66 2.78
N THR A 56 11.64 9.33 3.91
CA THR A 56 10.57 9.85 4.75
C THR A 56 10.15 11.23 4.27
N TRP A 57 8.84 11.51 4.33
CA TRP A 57 8.23 12.76 3.89
C TRP A 57 7.69 13.56 5.08
N PRO A 58 7.73 14.91 5.00
CA PRO A 58 6.97 15.75 5.91
C PRO A 58 5.47 15.44 5.84
N THR A 59 4.79 15.46 6.98
CA THR A 59 3.35 15.16 7.04
C THR A 59 2.49 16.20 6.30
N ASP A 60 3.00 17.43 6.21
CA ASP A 60 2.43 18.56 5.47
C ASP A 60 2.89 18.64 4.00
N ALA A 61 3.58 17.61 3.49
CA ALA A 61 3.97 17.55 2.08
C ALA A 61 2.75 17.76 1.15
N PRO A 62 2.91 18.54 0.06
CA PRO A 62 1.80 18.89 -0.81
C PRO A 62 1.18 17.66 -1.49
N SER A 63 -0.11 17.77 -1.80
CA SER A 63 -0.83 16.77 -2.59
C SER A 63 -0.26 16.65 -4.00
N GLY A 64 -0.05 15.42 -4.45
CA GLY A 64 0.33 15.09 -5.83
C GLY A 64 -0.87 14.90 -6.76
N THR A 65 -2.10 14.88 -6.23
CA THR A 65 -3.34 14.59 -6.95
C THR A 65 -3.54 15.42 -8.23
N ALA A 66 -3.03 16.67 -8.27
CA ALA A 66 -3.08 17.54 -9.44
C ALA A 66 -2.42 16.93 -10.70
N ARG A 67 -1.61 15.88 -10.56
CA ARG A 67 -1.02 15.10 -11.67
C ARG A 67 -2.08 14.46 -12.55
N PHE A 68 -3.20 14.05 -11.98
CA PHE A 68 -4.27 13.35 -12.68
C PHE A 68 -5.30 14.31 -13.31
N THR A 69 -5.33 15.57 -12.88
CA THR A 69 -6.29 16.57 -13.38
C THR A 69 -5.65 17.60 -14.30
N THR A 70 -4.47 18.09 -13.95
CA THR A 70 -3.77 19.18 -14.67
C THR A 70 -2.43 18.76 -15.25
N GLY A 71 -1.97 17.53 -14.97
CA GLY A 71 -0.63 17.06 -15.33
C GLY A 71 0.50 17.74 -14.55
N ARG A 72 0.19 18.57 -13.55
CA ARG A 72 1.19 19.29 -12.74
C ARG A 72 1.43 18.56 -11.44
N VAL A 73 2.70 18.39 -11.08
CA VAL A 73 3.12 17.88 -9.77
C VAL A 73 3.82 19.02 -9.03
N PRO A 74 3.28 19.50 -7.90
CA PRO A 74 3.99 20.45 -7.07
C PRO A 74 5.35 19.89 -6.63
N GLU A 75 6.36 20.75 -6.50
CA GLU A 75 7.65 20.34 -5.95
C GLU A 75 7.44 19.80 -4.53
N GLY A 76 8.08 18.67 -4.23
CA GLY A 76 7.93 18.00 -2.93
C GLY A 76 6.57 17.32 -2.71
N ALA A 77 5.73 17.16 -3.74
CA ALA A 77 4.47 16.45 -3.61
C ALA A 77 4.66 14.96 -3.35
N LEU A 78 3.74 14.39 -2.56
CA LEU A 78 3.78 12.97 -2.23
C LEU A 78 3.66 12.07 -3.48
N PRO A 79 4.33 10.90 -3.48
CA PRO A 79 3.97 9.80 -4.36
C PRO A 79 2.51 9.39 -4.16
N THR A 80 1.85 8.89 -5.21
CA THR A 80 0.42 8.57 -5.19
C THR A 80 0.08 7.60 -4.06
N ASP A 81 0.85 6.52 -3.93
CA ASP A 81 0.62 5.45 -2.96
C ASP A 81 0.70 5.98 -1.52
N VAL A 82 1.73 6.79 -1.23
CA VAL A 82 1.89 7.43 0.09
C VAL A 82 0.78 8.43 0.37
N GLU A 83 0.32 9.16 -0.64
CA GLU A 83 -0.81 10.09 -0.50
C GLU A 83 -2.12 9.36 -0.19
N ILE A 84 -2.41 8.24 -0.87
CA ILE A 84 -3.57 7.39 -0.59
C ILE A 84 -3.53 6.90 0.85
N GLY A 85 -2.40 6.33 1.28
CA GLY A 85 -2.23 5.85 2.65
C GLY A 85 -2.36 6.97 3.68
N ARG A 86 -1.81 8.17 3.43
CA ARG A 86 -1.98 9.34 4.30
C ARG A 86 -3.45 9.74 4.43
N LEU A 87 -4.19 9.79 3.32
CA LEU A 87 -5.60 10.17 3.34
C LEU A 87 -6.41 9.18 4.16
N LEU A 88 -6.19 7.88 3.97
CA LEU A 88 -6.89 6.85 4.75
C LEU A 88 -6.49 6.89 6.24
N ALA A 89 -5.21 7.08 6.56
CA ALA A 89 -4.73 7.15 7.94
C ALA A 89 -5.20 8.42 8.70
N THR A 90 -5.68 9.44 7.98
CA THR A 90 -6.16 10.71 8.55
C THR A 90 -7.68 10.85 8.53
N THR A 91 -8.41 9.88 7.96
CA THR A 91 -9.87 9.79 8.08
C THR A 91 -10.25 9.16 9.43
N GLY A 92 -10.32 9.94 10.50
CA GLY A 92 -10.73 9.45 11.83
C GLY A 92 -10.38 10.38 13.00
N GLU A 93 -10.41 9.84 14.22
CA GLU A 93 -10.00 10.55 15.46
C GLU A 93 -8.47 10.67 15.60
N PHE A 94 -7.69 10.02 14.73
CA PHE A 94 -6.24 10.14 14.71
C PHE A 94 -5.85 11.55 14.22
N ALA A 95 -5.39 12.38 15.15
CA ALA A 95 -4.84 13.68 14.86
C ALA A 95 -3.37 13.70 15.29
N PRO A 96 -2.42 13.96 14.38
CA PRO A 96 -1.02 14.16 14.76
C PRO A 96 -0.85 15.26 15.82
N SER A 97 -1.72 16.26 15.80
CA SER A 97 -1.78 17.34 16.79
C SER A 97 -2.25 16.90 18.19
N ALA A 98 -2.85 15.71 18.32
CA ALA A 98 -3.30 15.13 19.60
C ALA A 98 -2.26 14.17 20.21
N GLY A 99 -0.99 14.23 19.78
CA GLY A 99 0.10 13.42 20.28
C GLY A 99 0.34 12.11 19.52
N GLY A 100 -0.37 11.90 18.41
CA GLY A 100 -0.08 10.83 17.46
C GLY A 100 1.07 11.21 16.52
N GLU A 101 1.86 10.23 16.10
CA GLU A 101 2.94 10.40 15.13
C GLU A 101 2.59 9.69 13.84
N LEU A 102 2.69 10.42 12.73
CA LEU A 102 2.47 9.90 11.39
C LEU A 102 3.79 9.92 10.62
N VAL A 103 4.25 8.74 10.21
CA VAL A 103 5.43 8.56 9.37
C VAL A 103 4.96 8.28 7.95
N LEU A 104 5.39 9.10 6.99
CA LEU A 104 5.10 8.92 5.57
C LEU A 104 6.36 8.42 4.88
N GLN A 105 6.38 7.15 4.50
CA GLN A 105 7.54 6.48 3.92
C GLN A 105 7.28 6.10 2.46
N SER A 106 8.09 6.60 1.54
CA SER A 106 8.17 6.03 0.20
C SER A 106 9.31 5.03 0.09
N VAL A 107 9.16 4.06 -0.80
CA VAL A 107 10.20 3.11 -1.16
C VAL A 107 10.41 3.17 -2.68
N ALA A 108 11.66 3.26 -3.11
CA ALA A 108 11.97 3.32 -4.54
C ALA A 108 11.43 2.06 -5.25
N ALA A 109 10.83 2.22 -6.44
CA ALA A 109 10.27 1.12 -7.20
C ALA A 109 11.31 0.03 -7.55
N ASP A 110 12.57 0.43 -7.72
CA ASP A 110 13.74 -0.40 -8.03
C ASP A 110 14.54 -0.78 -6.77
N ALA A 111 14.05 -0.48 -5.56
CA ALA A 111 14.74 -0.81 -4.32
C ALA A 111 15.04 -2.32 -4.24
N HIS A 112 16.28 -2.63 -3.86
CA HIS A 112 16.74 -4.00 -3.69
C HIS A 112 15.94 -4.69 -2.55
N PRO A 113 15.50 -5.95 -2.71
CA PRO A 113 14.69 -6.66 -1.71
C PRO A 113 15.25 -6.60 -0.29
N ALA A 114 16.55 -6.81 -0.11
CA ALA A 114 17.21 -6.73 1.19
C ALA A 114 17.03 -5.35 1.85
N SER A 115 17.12 -4.26 1.09
CA SER A 115 16.96 -2.90 1.60
C SER A 115 15.51 -2.60 1.99
N CYS A 116 14.52 -3.19 1.29
CA CYS A 116 13.12 -3.11 1.71
C CYS A 116 12.91 -3.82 3.06
N LEU A 117 13.46 -5.03 3.20
CA LEU A 117 13.36 -5.81 4.45
C LEU A 117 14.04 -5.08 5.62
N ASP A 118 15.25 -4.53 5.41
CA ASP A 118 15.97 -3.74 6.42
C ASP A 118 15.18 -2.52 6.87
N LEU A 119 14.56 -1.80 5.92
CA LEU A 119 13.70 -0.66 6.24
C LEU A 119 12.49 -1.09 7.08
N GLY A 120 11.87 -2.22 6.76
CA GLY A 120 10.77 -2.79 7.53
C GLY A 120 11.16 -3.06 8.98
N ARG A 121 12.29 -3.74 9.18
CA ARG A 121 12.85 -4.02 10.52
C ARG A 121 13.13 -2.74 11.29
N SER A 122 13.71 -1.73 10.63
CA SER A 122 13.99 -0.43 11.26
C SER A 122 12.72 0.27 11.73
N LEU A 123 11.69 0.33 10.87
CA LEU A 123 10.42 0.99 11.20
C LEU A 123 9.66 0.26 12.33
N ALA A 124 9.76 -1.06 12.39
CA ALA A 124 9.20 -1.84 13.49
C ALA A 124 9.96 -1.60 14.81
N ALA A 125 11.29 -1.54 14.78
CA ALA A 125 12.13 -1.27 15.95
C ALA A 125 11.88 0.13 16.56
N ASP A 126 11.44 1.10 15.76
CA ASP A 126 11.06 2.43 16.21
C ASP A 126 9.70 2.49 16.95
N GLY A 127 9.03 1.35 17.18
CA GLY A 127 7.83 1.26 18.03
C GLY A 127 6.51 1.60 17.34
N SER A 128 6.31 1.08 16.12
CA SER A 128 5.10 1.35 15.32
C SER A 128 3.87 0.56 15.80
N ASP A 129 2.73 1.23 16.01
CA ASP A 129 1.48 0.58 16.43
C ASP A 129 0.73 -0.02 15.23
N LEU A 130 0.76 0.69 14.10
CA LEU A 130 0.02 0.39 12.89
C LEU A 130 0.82 0.74 11.63
N PHE A 131 0.90 -0.22 10.70
CA PHE A 131 1.36 0.00 9.33
C PHE A 131 0.16 0.12 8.38
N VAL A 132 0.18 1.13 7.50
CA VAL A 132 -0.77 1.28 6.39
C VAL A 132 0.02 1.21 5.09
N VAL A 133 -0.08 0.09 4.39
CA VAL A 133 0.72 -0.23 3.22
C VAL A 133 -0.15 -0.09 1.98
N ALA A 134 0.06 0.98 1.21
CA ALA A 134 -0.58 1.17 -0.08
C ALA A 134 0.17 0.36 -1.14
N ALA A 135 -0.45 -0.70 -1.64
CA ALA A 135 0.16 -1.62 -2.60
C ALA A 135 -0.88 -2.33 -3.46
N ASP A 136 -0.60 -2.43 -4.76
CA ASP A 136 -1.35 -3.24 -5.71
C ASP A 136 -0.54 -4.46 -6.17
N GLY A 137 -1.24 -5.51 -6.60
CA GLY A 137 -0.66 -6.69 -7.23
C GLY A 137 -0.38 -6.49 -8.74
N PRO A 138 -0.33 -7.56 -9.55
CA PRO A 138 -0.11 -7.48 -10.99
C PRO A 138 -1.10 -6.59 -11.73
N ALA A 139 -0.62 -5.86 -12.74
CA ALA A 139 -1.42 -5.01 -13.63
C ALA A 139 -1.55 -5.60 -15.05
N THR A 140 -1.56 -6.93 -15.14
CA THR A 140 -1.45 -7.74 -16.36
C THR A 140 -2.48 -8.88 -16.41
N LEU A 141 -3.59 -8.77 -15.67
CA LEU A 141 -4.56 -9.87 -15.51
C LEU A 141 -5.55 -10.04 -16.67
N THR A 142 -5.67 -9.04 -17.56
CA THR A 142 -6.64 -9.07 -18.67
C THR A 142 -6.06 -8.42 -19.92
N GLU A 143 -6.65 -8.68 -21.09
CA GLU A 143 -6.21 -8.04 -22.34
C GLU A 143 -6.29 -6.52 -22.30
N LYS A 144 -7.21 -5.98 -21.50
CA LYS A 144 -7.44 -4.54 -21.29
C LYS A 144 -6.66 -3.97 -20.10
N ALA A 145 -5.90 -4.80 -19.40
CA ALA A 145 -5.07 -4.34 -18.28
C ALA A 145 -3.99 -3.37 -18.79
N PRO A 146 -3.51 -2.43 -17.95
CA PRO A 146 -2.48 -1.47 -18.36
C PRO A 146 -1.23 -2.12 -18.95
N GLY A 147 -0.78 -3.25 -18.38
CA GLY A 147 0.38 -4.00 -18.85
C GLY A 147 0.06 -5.07 -19.90
N HIS A 148 -1.19 -5.16 -20.37
CA HIS A 148 -1.73 -6.25 -21.19
C HIS A 148 -1.67 -7.64 -20.52
N LEU A 149 -2.41 -8.61 -21.04
CA LEU A 149 -2.50 -9.95 -20.45
C LEU A 149 -1.12 -10.65 -20.47
N GLN A 150 -0.70 -11.15 -19.32
CA GLN A 150 0.43 -12.09 -19.19
C GLN A 150 -0.10 -13.41 -18.63
N PRO A 151 0.20 -14.58 -19.25
CA PRO A 151 -0.31 -15.88 -18.78
C PRO A 151 0.05 -16.20 -17.32
N GLU A 152 1.19 -15.72 -16.84
CA GLU A 152 1.67 -15.97 -15.48
C GLU A 152 1.03 -15.06 -14.43
N ALA A 153 0.25 -14.04 -14.84
CA ALA A 153 -0.29 -13.04 -13.93
C ALA A 153 -1.31 -13.63 -12.94
N ALA A 154 -2.20 -14.52 -13.39
CA ALA A 154 -3.24 -15.10 -12.53
C ALA A 154 -2.66 -16.01 -11.43
N PRO A 155 -1.79 -17.00 -11.72
CA PRO A 155 -1.16 -17.80 -10.66
C PRO A 155 -0.31 -16.96 -9.69
N PHE A 156 0.36 -15.91 -10.20
CA PHE A 156 1.12 -14.99 -9.35
C PHE A 156 0.20 -14.20 -8.40
N ALA A 157 -0.91 -13.67 -8.93
CA ALA A 157 -1.91 -12.93 -8.18
C ALA A 157 -2.54 -13.80 -7.07
N GLU A 158 -2.90 -15.04 -7.38
CA GLU A 158 -3.40 -16.01 -6.39
C GLU A 158 -2.38 -16.29 -5.27
N GLY A 159 -1.10 -16.43 -5.63
CA GLY A 159 -0.02 -16.61 -4.67
C GLY A 159 0.15 -15.40 -3.74
N LEU A 160 0.05 -14.19 -4.29
CA LEU A 160 0.12 -12.94 -3.52
C LEU A 160 -1.08 -12.80 -2.57
N ALA A 161 -2.29 -13.08 -3.05
CA ALA A 161 -3.52 -13.03 -2.26
C ALA A 161 -3.43 -13.98 -1.06
N ARG A 162 -3.00 -15.22 -1.28
CA ARG A 162 -2.79 -16.21 -0.21
C ARG A 162 -1.69 -15.78 0.77
N ALA A 163 -0.60 -15.19 0.29
CA ALA A 163 0.45 -14.69 1.19
C ALA A 163 -0.05 -13.57 2.12
N LEU A 164 -0.96 -12.72 1.64
CA LEU A 164 -1.58 -11.70 2.49
C LEU A 164 -2.60 -12.29 3.47
N ASP A 165 -3.39 -13.27 3.05
CA ASP A 165 -4.37 -13.97 3.89
C ASP A 165 -3.69 -14.77 5.02
N GLU A 166 -2.53 -15.36 4.75
CA GLU A 166 -1.79 -16.18 5.73
C GLU A 166 -0.74 -15.38 6.53
N ALA A 167 -0.59 -14.07 6.26
CA ALA A 167 0.52 -13.24 6.73
C ALA A 167 1.92 -13.85 6.46
N ASP A 168 2.08 -14.46 5.28
CA ASP A 168 3.32 -15.12 4.87
C ASP A 168 4.40 -14.11 4.47
N THR A 169 5.17 -13.68 5.47
CA THR A 169 6.31 -12.79 5.29
C THR A 169 7.42 -13.41 4.44
N THR A 170 7.53 -14.73 4.37
CA THR A 170 8.56 -15.41 3.57
C THR A 170 8.27 -15.29 2.08
N THR A 171 7.01 -15.52 1.68
CA THR A 171 6.57 -15.32 0.29
C THR A 171 6.68 -13.86 -0.12
N LEU A 172 6.25 -12.92 0.73
CA LEU A 172 6.39 -11.49 0.42
C LEU A 172 7.86 -11.05 0.33
N ALA A 173 8.73 -11.55 1.20
CA ALA A 173 10.16 -11.24 1.17
C ALA A 173 10.84 -11.70 -0.12
N THR A 174 10.36 -12.79 -0.73
CA THR A 174 10.96 -13.44 -1.90
C THR A 174 10.36 -12.99 -3.23
N LEU A 175 9.46 -12.00 -3.25
CA LEU A 175 8.95 -11.39 -4.47
C LEU A 175 10.11 -10.89 -5.36
N ASP A 176 10.30 -11.57 -6.50
CA ASP A 176 11.38 -11.32 -7.44
C ASP A 176 11.16 -9.99 -8.21
N PRO A 177 12.11 -9.03 -8.15
CA PRO A 177 11.98 -7.75 -8.84
C PRO A 177 11.68 -7.88 -10.35
N ALA A 178 12.37 -8.79 -11.05
CA ALA A 178 12.21 -8.93 -12.50
C ALA A 178 10.82 -9.46 -12.88
N THR A 179 10.28 -10.39 -12.09
CA THR A 179 8.92 -10.91 -12.27
C THR A 179 7.87 -9.85 -11.95
N CYS A 180 7.99 -9.14 -10.83
CA CYS A 180 7.10 -8.02 -10.50
C CYS A 180 7.12 -6.94 -11.59
N ASP A 181 8.31 -6.61 -12.13
CA ASP A 181 8.43 -5.65 -13.21
C ASP A 181 7.74 -6.10 -14.50
N ARG A 182 7.95 -7.37 -14.90
CA ARG A 182 7.26 -7.97 -16.06
C ARG A 182 5.74 -7.95 -15.91
N LEU A 183 5.24 -8.22 -14.71
CA LEU A 183 3.82 -8.25 -14.39
C LEU A 183 3.23 -6.86 -14.07
N TRP A 184 4.05 -5.81 -14.15
CA TRP A 184 3.71 -4.42 -13.79
C TRP A 184 3.19 -4.26 -12.35
N MET A 185 3.60 -5.14 -11.44
CA MET A 185 3.26 -5.05 -10.02
C MET A 185 4.12 -3.98 -9.34
N ARG A 186 3.52 -2.83 -9.06
CA ARG A 186 4.23 -1.69 -8.41
C ARG A 186 4.25 -1.78 -6.88
N GLY A 187 3.40 -2.61 -6.26
CA GLY A 187 3.31 -2.76 -4.81
C GLY A 187 4.47 -3.53 -4.14
N ARG A 188 5.31 -4.23 -4.91
CA ARG A 188 6.41 -5.08 -4.40
C ARG A 188 7.25 -4.43 -3.28
N PRO A 189 7.89 -3.26 -3.48
CA PRO A 189 8.80 -2.72 -2.48
C PRO A 189 8.09 -2.43 -1.15
N ALA A 190 6.86 -1.93 -1.18
CA ALA A 190 6.07 -1.67 0.01
C ALA A 190 5.69 -2.96 0.76
N LEU A 191 5.31 -4.02 0.03
CA LEU A 191 5.03 -5.34 0.60
C LEU A 191 6.27 -6.02 1.17
N GLN A 192 7.46 -5.79 0.61
CA GLN A 192 8.72 -6.27 1.19
C GLN A 192 9.13 -5.49 2.43
N VAL A 193 8.80 -4.19 2.54
CA VAL A 193 8.94 -3.47 3.82
C VAL A 193 8.01 -4.07 4.87
N LEU A 194 6.76 -4.38 4.50
CA LEU A 194 5.83 -5.06 5.41
C LEU A 194 6.38 -6.42 5.88
N ALA A 195 6.91 -7.23 4.97
CA ALA A 195 7.53 -8.51 5.30
C ALA A 195 8.67 -8.36 6.33
N GLY A 196 9.54 -7.36 6.15
CA GLY A 196 10.63 -7.07 7.07
C GLY A 196 10.15 -6.58 8.45
N ALA A 197 9.07 -5.79 8.49
CA ALA A 197 8.49 -5.32 9.75
C ALA A 197 7.92 -6.48 10.58
N PHE A 198 7.34 -7.49 9.94
CA PHE A 198 6.65 -8.61 10.60
C PHE A 198 7.44 -9.93 10.62
N GLU A 199 8.70 -9.96 10.16
CA GLU A 199 9.54 -11.18 10.03
C GLU A 199 9.58 -12.05 11.30
N HIS A 200 9.47 -11.45 12.48
CA HIS A 200 9.50 -12.12 13.78
C HIS A 200 8.23 -11.91 14.61
N HIS A 201 7.13 -11.50 13.97
CA HIS A 201 5.86 -11.26 14.63
C HIS A 201 4.86 -12.36 14.23
N GLU A 202 4.34 -13.06 15.23
CA GLU A 202 3.19 -13.95 15.03
C GLU A 202 1.93 -13.11 14.95
N VAL A 203 1.37 -12.98 13.75
CA VAL A 203 0.12 -12.27 13.47
C VAL A 203 -0.79 -13.14 12.60
N HIS A 204 -2.09 -12.93 12.73
CA HIS A 204 -3.06 -13.53 11.83
C HIS A 204 -3.34 -12.59 10.66
N GLY A 205 -3.17 -13.09 9.44
CA GLY A 205 -3.60 -12.41 8.23
C GLY A 205 -5.07 -12.68 7.93
N GLU A 206 -5.71 -11.75 7.23
CA GLU A 206 -7.02 -11.94 6.63
C GLU A 206 -7.15 -11.06 5.40
N LEU A 207 -7.45 -11.68 4.27
CA LEU A 207 -7.79 -11.01 3.03
C LEU A 207 -9.28 -10.68 3.02
N LEU A 208 -9.60 -9.38 3.04
CA LEU A 208 -10.96 -8.85 3.16
C LEU A 208 -11.59 -8.55 1.80
N ALA A 209 -10.78 -8.24 0.79
CA ALA A 209 -11.23 -8.05 -0.58
C ALA A 209 -10.10 -8.29 -1.59
N GLU A 210 -10.48 -8.83 -2.74
CA GLU A 210 -9.65 -8.93 -3.94
C GLU A 210 -10.53 -8.60 -5.15
N GLU A 211 -10.16 -7.58 -5.91
CA GLU A 211 -10.90 -7.13 -7.09
C GLU A 211 -9.95 -6.74 -8.22
N SER A 212 -10.38 -6.91 -9.47
CA SER A 212 -9.57 -6.51 -10.63
C SER A 212 -10.38 -5.92 -11.80
N PRO A 213 -11.23 -4.89 -11.58
CA PRO A 213 -12.12 -4.34 -12.61
C PRO A 213 -11.36 -3.70 -13.79
N PHE A 214 -10.10 -3.31 -13.58
CA PHE A 214 -9.21 -2.75 -14.60
C PHE A 214 -8.10 -3.71 -15.04
N GLY A 215 -8.16 -4.99 -14.64
CA GLY A 215 -7.07 -5.95 -14.85
C GLY A 215 -5.82 -5.68 -14.00
N VAL A 216 -5.96 -4.85 -12.96
CA VAL A 216 -5.01 -4.64 -11.87
C VAL A 216 -5.55 -5.32 -10.62
N GLN A 217 -4.73 -6.09 -9.92
CA GLN A 217 -5.14 -6.72 -8.67
C GLN A 217 -5.13 -5.71 -7.52
N TYR A 218 -6.32 -5.38 -7.01
CA TYR A 218 -6.49 -4.56 -5.82
C TYR A 218 -6.80 -5.45 -4.62
N LEU A 219 -6.08 -5.23 -3.52
CA LEU A 219 -6.12 -6.08 -2.33
C LEU A 219 -6.46 -5.23 -1.11
N LEU A 220 -7.31 -5.76 -0.22
CA LEU A 220 -7.54 -5.20 1.11
C LEU A 220 -7.30 -6.31 2.13
N ALA A 221 -6.33 -6.13 3.01
CA ALA A 221 -5.99 -7.14 4.02
C ALA A 221 -5.71 -6.50 5.38
N ARG A 222 -5.91 -7.29 6.45
CA ARG A 222 -5.55 -6.92 7.83
C ARG A 222 -4.64 -7.97 8.46
N TRP A 223 -3.62 -7.53 9.17
CA TRP A 223 -2.76 -8.35 10.02
C TRP A 223 -2.86 -7.88 11.47
N ALA A 224 -3.20 -8.77 12.40
CA ALA A 224 -3.40 -8.46 13.81
C ALA A 224 -2.98 -9.58 14.77
#